data_AF-Q9LYK7-F1
#
_entry.id   AF-Q9LYK7-F1
#
_cell.length_a   1.000
_cell.length_b   1.000
_cell.length_c   1.000
_cell.angle_alpha   90.00
_cell.angle_beta   90.00
_cell.angle_gamma   90.00
#
_symmetry.space_group_name_H-M   'P 1'
#
loop_
_entity.id
_entity.type
_entity.pdbx_description
1 polymer ?
#
loop_
_entity_poly.entity_id
_entity_poly.type
_entity_poly.pdbx_seq_one_letter_code
_entity_poly.pdbx_strand_id
1 'polypeptide(L)'
;MPKHYRPTGKKKEGNAARYMTRSQALKHLQVNLNLFRRLCIVKGIFPREPKKKIKGNHHTYYHVKDIAFLMHEPLLEKFREIKTYQKKVKKAKAKKNEELARLLLTRQPTYKLDRLIRERYPTFIDALRDLDDCLTMVHLFAVLPASDRENLEVKRVHNCRRLTHEWQAYISRSHALRKVFVSVKGIYYQAEIEGQKITWLTPHAIQQVFTNDVDFGVLLTFLEFYETLLAFINFKLYHSLNVKYPPILDSRLEALAADLYALSRYIDASSRGMAVEPKVDASFSSQSNDREESELRLAQLQHQLPSSEPGALMHLVADNNKEVEEDEETRVCKSLFKDLKFFLSREVPRESLQLVITAFGGMVSWEGEGAPFKEDDESITHHIIDKPSAGHLYLSRVYVQPQWIYDCVNARIILPTEKYLVGRIPPPHLSPFVDNEAEGYVPDYAETIKRLQAAARNEVLPLPGVGKEDLEDPQNLLYAGVMSRAEEAEAAKNKKKMAAQEKQYHEELKMEINGSKDVVAPVLAEGEGEESVPDAMQIAQEDADMPKVLMSRKKRKLYDAMKISQSRKRSGVEIIEQRKKRLNDTQPSS
;
A
#
# COMPACT_ATOMS: atom_id res chain seq x y z
N MET A 1 35.48 -53.98 -26.60
CA MET A 1 34.37 -53.20 -27.20
C MET A 1 34.32 -51.80 -26.60
N PRO A 2 34.88 -50.77 -27.26
CA PRO A 2 34.63 -49.38 -26.86
C PRO A 2 33.13 -49.06 -27.03
N LYS A 3 32.52 -48.38 -26.06
CA LYS A 3 31.11 -47.97 -26.16
C LYS A 3 30.97 -46.92 -27.27
N HIS A 4 30.51 -47.32 -28.46
CA HIS A 4 30.18 -46.39 -29.53
C HIS A 4 29.05 -45.46 -29.08
N TYR A 5 29.43 -44.25 -28.67
CA TYR A 5 28.50 -43.17 -28.36
C TYR A 5 27.84 -42.73 -29.67
N ARG A 6 26.56 -43.09 -29.88
CA ARG A 6 25.80 -42.56 -31.03
C ARG A 6 25.79 -41.03 -30.90
N PRO A 7 26.07 -40.27 -31.97
CA PRO A 7 26.07 -38.81 -31.90
C PRO A 7 24.71 -38.35 -31.40
N THR A 8 24.70 -37.59 -30.31
CA THR A 8 23.45 -37.21 -29.64
C THR A 8 22.65 -36.35 -30.59
N GLY A 9 21.47 -36.86 -30.97
CA GLY A 9 20.64 -36.20 -31.97
C GLY A 9 20.34 -34.78 -31.51
N LYS A 10 20.75 -33.77 -32.29
CA LYS A 10 20.76 -32.32 -31.97
C LYS A 10 19.46 -31.72 -31.39
N LYS A 11 18.37 -32.50 -31.40
CA LYS A 11 17.03 -32.19 -30.86
C LYS A 11 16.76 -32.76 -29.47
N LYS A 12 17.66 -33.57 -28.87
CA LYS A 12 17.48 -34.24 -27.57
C LYS A 12 18.29 -33.64 -26.41
N GLU A 13 19.14 -32.64 -26.66
CA GLU A 13 20.02 -32.05 -25.65
C GLU A 13 19.96 -30.53 -25.63
N GLY A 14 20.46 -29.92 -24.54
CA GLY A 14 20.44 -28.47 -24.33
C GLY A 14 19.03 -27.90 -24.22
N ASN A 15 18.79 -26.74 -24.85
CA ASN A 15 17.51 -26.03 -24.79
C ASN A 15 16.33 -26.86 -25.33
N ALA A 16 16.58 -27.81 -26.24
CA ALA A 16 15.53 -28.68 -26.79
C ALA A 16 14.91 -29.61 -25.73
N ALA A 17 15.72 -30.04 -24.75
CA ALA A 17 15.29 -30.91 -23.66
C ALA A 17 14.76 -30.15 -22.44
N ARG A 18 15.18 -28.88 -22.25
CA ARG A 18 14.78 -28.06 -21.10
C ARG A 18 13.39 -27.44 -21.24
N TYR A 19 12.92 -27.24 -22.48
CA TYR A 19 11.67 -26.53 -22.78
C TYR A 19 10.77 -27.34 -23.71
N MET A 20 9.46 -27.35 -23.44
CA MET A 20 8.45 -27.85 -24.36
C MET A 20 7.44 -26.76 -24.74
N THR A 21 6.84 -26.87 -25.92
CA THR A 21 5.79 -25.93 -26.36
C THR A 21 4.45 -26.25 -25.69
N ARG A 22 3.57 -25.26 -25.51
CA ARG A 22 2.19 -25.45 -25.00
C ARG A 22 1.45 -26.66 -25.61
N SER A 23 1.53 -26.84 -26.94
CA SER A 23 0.87 -27.96 -27.64
C SER A 23 1.45 -29.34 -27.30
N GLN A 24 2.70 -29.41 -26.83
CA GLN A 24 3.28 -30.64 -26.26
C GLN A 24 2.85 -30.84 -24.82
N ALA A 25 2.80 -29.77 -24.01
CA ALA A 25 2.32 -29.83 -22.63
C ALA A 25 0.90 -30.40 -22.54
N LEU A 26 -0.02 -29.91 -23.39
CA LEU A 26 -1.40 -30.39 -23.48
C LEU A 26 -1.48 -31.88 -23.84
N LYS A 27 -0.65 -32.34 -24.79
CA LYS A 27 -0.58 -33.75 -25.20
C LYS A 27 0.02 -34.64 -24.10
N HIS A 28 1.02 -34.15 -23.37
CA HIS A 28 1.69 -34.89 -22.30
C HIS A 28 0.78 -35.09 -21.08
N LEU A 29 0.04 -34.06 -20.68
CA LEU A 29 -0.88 -34.12 -19.54
C LEU A 29 -2.24 -34.77 -19.89
N GLN A 30 -2.59 -34.83 -21.18
CA GLN A 30 -3.89 -35.29 -21.70
C GLN A 30 -5.06 -34.40 -21.25
N VAL A 31 -4.86 -33.07 -21.30
CA VAL A 31 -5.74 -32.07 -20.70
C VAL A 31 -6.22 -31.03 -21.73
N ASN A 32 -7.46 -30.52 -21.55
CA ASN A 32 -8.01 -29.43 -22.37
C ASN A 32 -7.36 -28.07 -22.01
N LEU A 33 -7.26 -27.14 -22.96
CA LEU A 33 -6.61 -25.84 -22.80
C LEU A 33 -7.08 -25.07 -21.56
N ASN A 34 -8.39 -25.01 -21.30
CA ASN A 34 -8.95 -24.24 -20.18
C ASN A 34 -8.51 -24.80 -18.81
N LEU A 35 -8.48 -26.13 -18.69
CA LEU A 35 -8.05 -26.84 -17.48
C LEU A 35 -6.52 -26.70 -17.33
N PHE A 36 -5.75 -26.80 -18.42
CA PHE A 36 -4.31 -26.54 -18.41
C PHE A 36 -3.97 -25.13 -17.94
N ARG A 37 -4.71 -24.10 -18.41
CA ARG A 37 -4.57 -22.72 -17.92
C ARG A 37 -4.83 -22.63 -16.42
N ARG A 38 -5.98 -23.15 -15.94
CA ARG A 38 -6.34 -23.18 -14.50
C ARG A 38 -5.23 -23.84 -13.66
N LEU A 39 -4.74 -25.00 -14.09
CA LEU A 39 -3.66 -25.71 -13.41
C LEU A 39 -2.34 -24.92 -13.38
N CYS A 40 -1.96 -24.25 -14.48
CA CYS A 40 -0.77 -23.41 -14.50
C CYS A 40 -0.88 -22.24 -13.52
N ILE A 41 -2.06 -21.63 -13.40
CA ILE A 41 -2.33 -20.52 -12.48
C ILE A 41 -2.23 -20.97 -11.03
N VAL A 42 -2.96 -22.02 -10.66
CA VAL A 42 -2.99 -22.55 -9.28
C VAL A 42 -1.60 -23.02 -8.80
N LYS A 43 -0.76 -23.58 -9.69
CA LYS A 43 0.62 -23.99 -9.36
C LYS A 43 1.69 -22.91 -9.57
N GLY A 44 1.36 -21.74 -10.11
CA GLY A 44 2.34 -20.68 -10.42
C GLY A 44 3.33 -21.01 -11.56
N ILE A 45 2.89 -21.78 -12.57
CA ILE A 45 3.71 -22.17 -13.72
C ILE A 45 3.60 -21.13 -14.85
N PHE A 46 4.62 -20.28 -14.95
CA PHE A 46 4.69 -19.22 -15.95
C PHE A 46 5.39 -19.67 -17.26
N PRO A 47 4.98 -19.14 -18.43
CA PRO A 47 5.72 -19.35 -19.68
C PRO A 47 7.13 -18.74 -19.60
N ARG A 48 8.09 -19.35 -20.29
CA ARG A 48 9.50 -18.94 -20.30
C ARG A 48 9.99 -18.69 -21.72
N GLU A 49 10.90 -17.74 -21.87
CA GLU A 49 11.55 -17.39 -23.14
C GLU A 49 12.91 -18.12 -23.27
N PRO A 50 13.06 -19.17 -24.10
CA PRO A 50 14.34 -19.86 -24.24
C PRO A 50 15.31 -19.08 -25.13
N LYS A 51 16.59 -19.00 -24.75
CA LYS A 51 17.66 -18.31 -25.52
C LYS A 51 17.80 -18.75 -26.99
N LYS A 52 17.37 -19.97 -27.32
CA LYS A 52 17.28 -20.47 -28.70
C LYS A 52 15.88 -21.08 -28.90
N LYS A 53 15.01 -20.39 -29.64
CA LYS A 53 13.62 -20.78 -29.92
C LYS A 53 13.54 -21.78 -31.08
N ILE A 54 13.79 -23.06 -30.79
CA ILE A 54 13.99 -24.14 -31.80
C ILE A 54 12.75 -24.37 -32.70
N LYS A 55 11.55 -24.01 -32.25
CA LYS A 55 10.30 -24.16 -33.00
C LYS A 55 9.70 -22.81 -33.43
N GLY A 56 10.52 -21.76 -33.51
CA GLY A 56 10.10 -20.41 -33.86
C GLY A 56 9.52 -19.62 -32.69
N ASN A 57 9.16 -18.36 -32.97
CA ASN A 57 8.84 -17.34 -31.97
C ASN A 57 7.36 -17.33 -31.56
N HIS A 58 6.44 -17.81 -32.39
CA HIS A 58 4.99 -17.78 -32.16
C HIS A 58 4.48 -18.85 -31.17
N HIS A 59 5.38 -19.53 -30.46
CA HIS A 59 5.03 -20.57 -29.51
C HIS A 59 5.42 -20.17 -28.09
N THR A 60 4.48 -20.33 -27.16
CA THR A 60 4.81 -20.27 -25.73
C THR A 60 5.51 -21.56 -25.30
N TYR A 61 6.63 -21.39 -24.63
CA TYR A 61 7.44 -22.48 -24.08
C TYR A 61 7.28 -22.53 -22.56
N TYR A 62 7.32 -23.74 -22.01
CA TYR A 62 7.30 -24.03 -20.58
C TYR A 62 8.48 -24.93 -20.25
N HIS A 63 8.95 -24.93 -19.00
CA HIS A 63 9.98 -25.87 -18.59
C HIS A 63 9.43 -27.29 -18.49
N VAL A 64 10.25 -28.27 -18.89
CA VAL A 64 9.86 -29.69 -18.82
C VAL A 64 9.70 -30.17 -17.38
N LYS A 65 10.50 -29.62 -16.45
CA LYS A 65 10.41 -29.92 -15.01
C LYS A 65 9.05 -29.51 -14.43
N ASP A 66 8.60 -28.28 -14.71
CA ASP A 66 7.35 -27.72 -14.19
C ASP A 66 6.13 -28.55 -14.63
N ILE A 67 6.14 -29.04 -15.88
CA ILE A 67 5.07 -29.89 -16.43
C ILE A 67 5.16 -31.33 -15.90
N ALA A 68 6.37 -31.85 -15.63
CA ALA A 68 6.53 -33.13 -14.93
C ALA A 68 5.96 -33.04 -13.49
N PHE A 69 6.21 -31.94 -12.77
CA PHE A 69 5.61 -31.68 -11.46
C PHE A 69 4.07 -31.61 -11.56
N LEU A 70 3.55 -30.96 -12.59
CA LEU A 70 2.10 -30.88 -12.83
C LEU A 70 1.44 -32.23 -13.19
N MET A 71 2.21 -33.22 -13.65
CA MET A 71 1.69 -34.56 -13.95
C MET A 71 1.36 -35.37 -12.68
N HIS A 72 2.06 -35.10 -11.58
CA HIS A 72 1.88 -35.77 -10.28
C HIS A 72 0.96 -34.99 -9.32
N GLU A 73 0.22 -34.01 -9.85
CA GLU A 73 -0.59 -33.08 -9.08
C GLU A 73 -2.00 -33.67 -8.80
N PRO A 74 -2.48 -33.68 -7.53
CA PRO A 74 -3.71 -34.39 -7.16
C PRO A 74 -5.01 -33.74 -7.66
N LEU A 75 -5.07 -32.43 -7.93
CA LEU A 75 -6.26 -31.84 -8.57
C LEU A 75 -6.48 -32.41 -9.97
N LEU A 76 -5.43 -32.85 -10.69
CA LEU A 76 -5.59 -33.48 -12.01
C LEU A 76 -6.54 -34.69 -11.95
N GLU A 77 -6.44 -35.50 -10.89
CA GLU A 77 -7.34 -36.62 -10.63
C GLU A 77 -8.74 -36.13 -10.24
N LYS A 78 -8.84 -35.12 -9.36
CA LYS A 78 -10.14 -34.52 -8.98
C LYS A 78 -10.86 -33.89 -10.17
N PHE A 79 -10.18 -33.25 -11.11
CA PHE A 79 -10.80 -32.74 -12.33
C PHE A 79 -11.25 -33.88 -13.26
N ARG A 80 -10.55 -35.03 -13.28
CA ARG A 80 -11.01 -36.24 -13.99
C ARG A 80 -12.27 -36.80 -13.33
N GLU A 81 -12.30 -36.93 -12.00
CA GLU A 81 -13.49 -37.31 -11.23
C GLU A 81 -14.68 -36.40 -11.56
N ILE A 82 -14.54 -35.08 -11.41
CA ILE A 82 -15.57 -34.08 -11.71
C ILE A 82 -16.07 -34.22 -13.15
N LYS A 83 -15.17 -34.40 -14.13
CA LYS A 83 -15.56 -34.60 -15.53
C LYS A 83 -16.35 -35.90 -15.74
N THR A 84 -15.99 -37.00 -15.07
CA THR A 84 -16.80 -38.23 -15.11
C THR A 84 -18.15 -38.06 -14.40
N TYR A 85 -18.18 -37.27 -13.34
CA TYR A 85 -19.39 -36.98 -12.57
C TYR A 85 -20.38 -36.13 -13.38
N GLN A 86 -19.91 -35.09 -14.06
CA GLN A 86 -20.69 -34.30 -15.02
C GLN A 86 -21.27 -35.17 -16.15
N LYS A 87 -20.55 -36.20 -16.63
CA LYS A 87 -21.11 -37.18 -17.57
C LYS A 87 -22.25 -38.01 -16.95
N LYS A 88 -22.15 -38.41 -15.67
CA LYS A 88 -23.25 -39.09 -14.94
C LYS A 88 -24.47 -38.18 -14.83
N VAL A 89 -24.30 -36.90 -14.45
CA VAL A 89 -25.37 -35.89 -14.40
C VAL A 89 -26.04 -35.73 -15.77
N LYS A 90 -25.26 -35.55 -16.84
CA LYS A 90 -25.80 -35.45 -18.22
C LYS A 90 -26.55 -36.72 -18.64
N LYS A 91 -26.05 -37.91 -18.30
CA LYS A 91 -26.72 -39.20 -18.58
C LYS A 91 -28.05 -39.34 -17.81
N ALA A 92 -28.12 -38.86 -16.57
CA ALA A 92 -29.35 -38.85 -15.77
C ALA A 92 -30.40 -37.90 -16.36
N LYS A 93 -30.00 -36.66 -16.67
CA LYS A 93 -30.88 -35.67 -17.35
C LYS A 93 -31.38 -36.17 -18.71
N ALA A 94 -30.50 -36.77 -19.52
CA ALA A 94 -30.89 -37.36 -20.82
C ALA A 94 -31.88 -38.53 -20.70
N LYS A 95 -31.84 -39.28 -19.59
CA LYS A 95 -32.81 -40.34 -19.25
C LYS A 95 -34.12 -39.81 -18.63
N LYS A 96 -34.28 -38.48 -18.49
CA LYS A 96 -35.41 -37.83 -17.78
C LYS A 96 -35.63 -38.31 -16.34
N ASN A 97 -34.63 -38.92 -15.70
CA ASN A 97 -34.72 -39.27 -14.27
C ASN A 97 -34.30 -38.04 -13.45
N GLU A 98 -35.30 -37.23 -13.06
CA GLU A 98 -35.08 -35.99 -12.33
C GLU A 98 -34.53 -36.21 -10.93
N GLU A 99 -35.02 -37.19 -10.19
CA GLU A 99 -34.59 -37.48 -8.82
C GLU A 99 -33.10 -37.80 -8.76
N LEU A 100 -32.64 -38.70 -9.63
CA LEU A 100 -31.24 -39.08 -9.77
C LEU A 100 -30.41 -37.87 -10.24
N ALA A 101 -30.94 -37.04 -11.14
CA ALA A 101 -30.26 -35.81 -11.57
C ALA A 101 -30.12 -34.78 -10.44
N ARG A 102 -31.16 -34.58 -9.61
CA ARG A 102 -31.14 -33.71 -8.42
C ARG A 102 -30.16 -34.23 -7.37
N LEU A 103 -30.21 -35.52 -7.04
CA LEU A 103 -29.28 -36.18 -6.11
C LEU A 103 -27.82 -36.10 -6.57
N LEU A 104 -27.57 -36.20 -7.88
CA LEU A 104 -26.21 -35.99 -8.38
C LEU A 104 -25.78 -34.52 -8.27
N LEU A 105 -26.67 -33.55 -8.54
CA LEU A 105 -26.32 -32.13 -8.41
C LEU A 105 -25.98 -31.74 -6.96
N THR A 106 -26.67 -32.32 -5.95
CA THR A 106 -26.35 -32.05 -4.54
C THR A 106 -25.06 -32.73 -4.06
N ARG A 107 -24.71 -33.90 -4.62
CA ARG A 107 -23.50 -34.67 -4.25
C ARG A 107 -22.29 -34.43 -5.18
N GLN A 108 -22.26 -33.32 -5.92
CA GLN A 108 -21.17 -33.03 -6.85
C GLN A 108 -19.83 -32.91 -6.11
N PRO A 109 -18.77 -33.64 -6.53
CA PRO A 109 -17.45 -33.53 -5.89
C PRO A 109 -16.86 -32.13 -6.12
N THR A 110 -16.36 -31.54 -5.04
CA THR A 110 -15.60 -30.30 -5.04
C THR A 110 -14.12 -30.58 -4.77
N TYR A 111 -13.25 -29.62 -5.10
CA TYR A 111 -11.84 -29.65 -4.71
C TYR A 111 -11.54 -28.53 -3.72
N LYS A 112 -10.44 -28.68 -2.98
CA LYS A 112 -9.88 -27.65 -2.09
C LYS A 112 -8.46 -27.31 -2.53
N LEU A 113 -8.03 -26.07 -2.30
CA LEU A 113 -6.71 -25.57 -2.68
C LEU A 113 -5.71 -25.54 -1.50
N ASP A 114 -6.15 -25.92 -0.30
CA ASP A 114 -5.45 -25.87 0.98
C ASP A 114 -4.00 -26.37 0.93
N ARG A 115 -3.80 -27.55 0.32
CA ARG A 115 -2.47 -28.16 0.17
C ARG A 115 -1.55 -27.33 -0.74
N LEU A 116 -2.10 -26.71 -1.77
CA LEU A 116 -1.35 -25.99 -2.80
C LEU A 116 -0.91 -24.62 -2.30
N ILE A 117 -1.73 -23.98 -1.46
CA ILE A 117 -1.37 -22.75 -0.75
C ILE A 117 -0.20 -23.04 0.20
N ARG A 118 -0.27 -24.12 0.99
CA ARG A 118 0.84 -24.54 1.88
C ARG A 118 2.11 -24.97 1.13
N GLU A 119 1.97 -25.57 -0.06
CA GLU A 119 3.12 -25.92 -0.92
C GLU A 119 3.76 -24.69 -1.59
N ARG A 120 2.98 -23.63 -1.90
CA ARG A 120 3.46 -22.40 -2.54
C ARG A 120 4.00 -21.38 -1.53
N TYR A 121 3.37 -21.27 -0.37
CA TYR A 121 3.74 -20.36 0.71
C TYR A 121 4.09 -21.17 1.96
N PRO A 122 5.36 -21.61 2.11
CA PRO A 122 5.77 -22.42 3.25
C PRO A 122 5.84 -21.60 4.55
N THR A 123 6.08 -20.29 4.45
CA THR A 123 6.04 -19.36 5.59
C THR A 123 4.88 -18.37 5.42
N PHE A 124 4.37 -17.87 6.55
CA PHE A 124 3.35 -16.82 6.55
C PHE A 124 3.89 -15.49 5.99
N ILE A 125 5.17 -15.21 6.24
CA ILE A 125 5.88 -14.05 5.70
C ILE A 125 5.85 -14.07 4.16
N ASP A 126 6.03 -15.23 3.52
CA ASP A 126 5.95 -15.34 2.06
C ASP A 126 4.51 -15.19 1.53
N ALA A 127 3.49 -15.55 2.32
CA ALA A 127 2.09 -15.33 1.97
C ALA A 127 1.70 -13.85 2.03
N LEU A 128 2.21 -13.09 3.01
CA LEU A 128 1.99 -11.65 3.12
C LEU A 128 2.63 -10.86 1.95
N ARG A 129 3.78 -11.30 1.43
CA ARG A 129 4.48 -10.63 0.30
C ARG A 129 3.70 -10.63 -1.01
N ASP A 130 2.92 -11.68 -1.27
CA ASP A 130 2.06 -11.82 -2.46
C ASP A 130 0.64 -11.23 -2.24
N LEU A 131 0.36 -10.64 -1.07
CA LEU A 131 -0.99 -10.24 -0.66
C LEU A 131 -1.52 -9.01 -1.41
N ASP A 132 -0.65 -8.13 -1.90
CA ASP A 132 -1.00 -6.91 -2.66
C ASP A 132 -1.91 -7.22 -3.86
N ASP A 133 -1.50 -8.16 -4.73
CA ASP A 133 -2.26 -8.57 -5.93
C ASP A 133 -3.58 -9.29 -5.54
N CYS A 134 -3.51 -10.15 -4.52
CA CYS A 134 -4.67 -10.83 -3.94
C CYS A 134 -5.75 -9.84 -3.47
N LEU A 135 -5.37 -8.83 -2.68
CA LEU A 135 -6.28 -7.82 -2.15
C LEU A 135 -6.86 -6.94 -3.27
N THR A 136 -6.04 -6.45 -4.21
CA THR A 136 -6.54 -5.63 -5.33
C THR A 136 -7.60 -6.37 -6.14
N MET A 137 -7.41 -7.68 -6.37
CA MET A 137 -8.35 -8.51 -7.11
C MET A 137 -9.64 -8.78 -6.33
N VAL A 138 -9.56 -9.14 -5.04
CA VAL A 138 -10.74 -9.40 -4.21
C VAL A 138 -11.60 -8.14 -4.05
N HIS A 139 -11.00 -6.97 -3.86
CA HIS A 139 -11.73 -5.69 -3.80
C HIS A 139 -12.38 -5.33 -5.15
N LEU A 140 -11.74 -5.64 -6.29
CA LEU A 140 -12.37 -5.44 -7.61
C LEU A 140 -13.62 -6.31 -7.77
N PHE A 141 -13.52 -7.61 -7.47
CA PHE A 141 -14.65 -8.53 -7.58
C PHE A 141 -15.76 -8.29 -6.54
N ALA A 142 -15.47 -7.62 -5.42
CA ALA A 142 -16.49 -7.18 -4.46
C ALA A 142 -17.39 -6.06 -5.02
N VAL A 143 -16.84 -5.14 -5.82
CA VAL A 143 -17.58 -4.00 -6.41
C VAL A 143 -18.28 -4.36 -7.72
N LEU A 144 -17.77 -5.33 -8.49
CA LEU A 144 -18.38 -5.77 -9.74
C LEU A 144 -19.80 -6.36 -9.52
N PRO A 145 -20.77 -6.05 -10.40
CA PRO A 145 -22.09 -6.67 -10.36
C PRO A 145 -22.01 -8.14 -10.81
N ALA A 146 -22.89 -8.99 -10.28
CA ALA A 146 -22.98 -10.38 -10.75
C ALA A 146 -23.55 -10.43 -12.19
N SER A 147 -22.96 -11.29 -13.03
CA SER A 147 -23.27 -11.38 -14.46
C SER A 147 -23.15 -12.82 -14.97
N ASP A 148 -24.27 -13.39 -15.40
CA ASP A 148 -24.33 -14.76 -15.94
C ASP A 148 -23.49 -14.93 -17.21
N ARG A 149 -23.35 -13.85 -18.01
CA ARG A 149 -22.61 -13.88 -19.29
C ARG A 149 -21.13 -14.25 -19.12
N GLU A 150 -20.56 -13.88 -17.97
CA GLU A 150 -19.15 -14.06 -17.66
C GLU A 150 -18.90 -15.20 -16.66
N ASN A 151 -19.97 -15.88 -16.22
CA ASN A 151 -19.97 -16.88 -15.15
C ASN A 151 -19.61 -16.29 -13.77
N LEU A 152 -19.93 -15.01 -13.53
CA LEU A 152 -19.74 -14.36 -12.22
C LEU A 152 -20.90 -14.71 -11.28
N GLU A 153 -20.78 -15.88 -10.62
CA GLU A 153 -21.76 -16.33 -9.63
C GLU A 153 -21.87 -15.35 -8.44
N VAL A 154 -23.11 -14.98 -8.07
CA VAL A 154 -23.42 -14.10 -6.91
C VAL A 154 -22.70 -14.55 -5.62
N LYS A 155 -22.54 -15.87 -5.42
CA LYS A 155 -21.86 -16.45 -4.27
C LYS A 155 -20.39 -16.05 -4.16
N ARG A 156 -19.69 -15.92 -5.29
CA ARG A 156 -18.27 -15.51 -5.32
C ARG A 156 -18.13 -14.02 -4.98
N VAL A 157 -18.99 -13.17 -5.56
CA VAL A 157 -19.05 -11.74 -5.23
C VAL A 157 -19.30 -11.51 -3.73
N HIS A 158 -20.27 -12.22 -3.15
CA HIS A 158 -20.55 -12.14 -1.71
C HIS A 158 -19.40 -12.68 -0.84
N ASN A 159 -18.75 -13.79 -1.21
CA ASN A 159 -17.54 -14.26 -0.53
C ASN A 159 -16.40 -13.22 -0.57
N CYS A 160 -16.20 -12.56 -1.72
CA CYS A 160 -15.19 -11.51 -1.88
C CYS A 160 -15.49 -10.30 -0.98
N ARG A 161 -16.75 -9.88 -0.88
CA ARG A 161 -17.18 -8.84 0.07
C ARG A 161 -16.90 -9.23 1.51
N ARG A 162 -17.29 -10.43 1.93
CA ARG A 162 -17.05 -10.91 3.30
C ARG A 162 -15.56 -10.93 3.64
N LEU A 163 -14.72 -11.53 2.80
CA LEU A 163 -13.26 -11.56 2.97
C LEU A 163 -12.63 -10.15 2.99
N THR A 164 -13.19 -9.22 2.20
CA THR A 164 -12.79 -7.80 2.19
C THR A 164 -13.10 -7.13 3.52
N HIS A 165 -14.32 -7.29 4.04
CA HIS A 165 -14.71 -6.68 5.32
C HIS A 165 -14.00 -7.34 6.51
N GLU A 166 -13.74 -8.65 6.47
CA GLU A 166 -12.86 -9.33 7.44
C GLU A 166 -11.45 -8.71 7.47
N TRP A 167 -10.84 -8.51 6.30
CA TRP A 167 -9.52 -7.87 6.17
C TRP A 167 -9.51 -6.42 6.70
N GLN A 168 -10.53 -5.64 6.32
CA GLN A 168 -10.70 -4.26 6.76
C GLN A 168 -10.91 -4.16 8.29
N ALA A 169 -11.70 -5.07 8.88
CA ALA A 169 -11.92 -5.12 10.32
C ALA A 169 -10.68 -5.55 11.11
N TYR A 170 -9.84 -6.42 10.54
CA TYR A 170 -8.52 -6.72 11.10
C TYR A 170 -7.62 -5.47 11.13
N ILE A 171 -7.59 -4.69 10.04
CA ILE A 171 -6.80 -3.45 9.97
C ILE A 171 -7.30 -2.40 10.97
N SER A 172 -8.62 -2.22 11.08
CA SER A 172 -9.17 -1.24 12.03
C SER A 172 -8.83 -1.59 13.47
N ARG A 173 -8.80 -2.88 13.83
CA ARG A 173 -8.44 -3.32 15.19
C ARG A 173 -6.94 -3.29 15.48
N SER A 174 -6.11 -3.62 14.49
CA SER A 174 -4.65 -3.66 14.62
C SER A 174 -3.98 -2.29 14.49
N HIS A 175 -4.69 -1.27 14.00
CA HIS A 175 -4.14 0.07 13.73
C HIS A 175 -2.91 0.04 12.81
N ALA A 176 -2.93 -0.92 11.86
CA ALA A 176 -1.85 -1.20 10.93
C ALA A 176 -1.79 -0.23 9.73
N LEU A 177 -2.79 0.64 9.53
CA LEU A 177 -2.84 1.58 8.40
C LEU A 177 -1.74 2.65 8.53
N ARG A 178 -1.00 2.92 7.44
CA ARG A 178 0.14 3.87 7.44
C ARG A 178 -0.01 5.02 6.45
N LYS A 179 -0.52 4.76 5.24
CA LYS A 179 -0.71 5.75 4.17
C LYS A 179 -2.02 5.51 3.43
N VAL A 180 -2.66 6.60 2.97
CA VAL A 180 -3.88 6.54 2.16
C VAL A 180 -3.78 7.55 1.03
N PHE A 181 -4.11 7.16 -0.21
CA PHE A 181 -4.09 8.09 -1.33
C PHE A 181 -5.31 7.89 -2.23
N VAL A 182 -6.11 8.95 -2.37
CA VAL A 182 -7.29 8.94 -3.25
C VAL A 182 -6.85 9.32 -4.67
N SER A 183 -7.13 8.44 -5.63
CA SER A 183 -6.84 8.68 -7.05
C SER A 183 -8.09 8.50 -7.92
N VAL A 184 -8.00 8.92 -9.19
CA VAL A 184 -9.06 8.68 -10.20
C VAL A 184 -9.36 7.18 -10.41
N LYS A 185 -8.38 6.29 -10.19
CA LYS A 185 -8.56 4.83 -10.34
C LYS A 185 -9.26 4.17 -9.16
N GLY A 186 -9.30 4.83 -8.01
CA GLY A 186 -9.60 4.22 -6.72
C GLY A 186 -8.66 4.72 -5.62
N ILE A 187 -8.79 4.14 -4.44
CA ILE A 187 -8.07 4.52 -3.22
C ILE A 187 -6.97 3.51 -2.95
N TYR A 188 -5.74 3.99 -2.82
CA TYR A 188 -4.60 3.18 -2.41
C TYR A 188 -4.48 3.21 -0.89
N TYR A 189 -4.35 2.04 -0.27
CA TYR A 189 -4.01 1.89 1.14
C TYR A 189 -2.64 1.24 1.26
N GLN A 190 -1.87 1.67 2.25
CA GLN A 190 -0.70 0.96 2.73
C GLN A 190 -0.90 0.61 4.20
N ALA A 191 -0.79 -0.67 4.54
CA ALA A 191 -0.74 -1.14 5.92
C ALA A 191 0.57 -1.88 6.20
N GLU A 192 0.94 -1.97 7.48
CA GLU A 192 2.16 -2.63 7.94
C GLU A 192 1.82 -3.75 8.92
N ILE A 193 2.12 -4.99 8.53
CA ILE A 193 1.74 -6.21 9.26
C ILE A 193 2.98 -7.12 9.37
N GLU A 194 3.36 -7.52 10.58
CA GLU A 194 4.58 -8.30 10.86
C GLU A 194 5.83 -7.71 10.16
N GLY A 195 5.97 -6.37 10.15
CA GLY A 195 7.07 -5.64 9.49
C GLY A 195 7.00 -5.58 7.96
N GLN A 196 5.92 -6.06 7.33
CA GLN A 196 5.72 -5.99 5.89
C GLN A 196 4.74 -4.90 5.50
N LYS A 197 5.15 -4.08 4.52
CA LYS A 197 4.33 -3.00 3.95
C LYS A 197 3.53 -3.55 2.78
N ILE A 198 2.22 -3.69 2.98
CA ILE A 198 1.26 -4.27 2.05
C ILE A 198 0.50 -3.12 1.39
N THR A 199 0.48 -3.06 0.06
CA THR A 199 -0.17 -1.99 -0.72
C THR A 199 -1.25 -2.52 -1.65
N TRP A 200 -2.49 -2.06 -1.47
CA TRP A 200 -3.59 -2.45 -2.35
C TRP A 200 -4.44 -1.26 -2.79
N LEU A 201 -5.07 -1.45 -3.94
CA LEU A 201 -5.99 -0.51 -4.56
C LEU A 201 -7.42 -1.01 -4.38
N THR A 202 -8.29 -0.19 -3.82
CA THR A 202 -9.73 -0.42 -3.80
C THR A 202 -10.39 0.47 -4.87
N PRO A 203 -11.13 -0.06 -5.84
CA PRO A 203 -11.85 0.77 -6.79
C PRO A 203 -12.92 1.60 -6.09
N HIS A 204 -13.29 2.74 -6.68
CA HIS A 204 -14.45 3.50 -6.22
C HIS A 204 -15.74 2.68 -6.43
N ALA A 205 -16.72 2.85 -5.55
CA ALA A 205 -18.02 2.16 -5.58
C ALA A 205 -18.96 2.68 -6.69
N ILE A 206 -18.45 2.70 -7.92
CA ILE A 206 -19.11 3.15 -9.14
C ILE A 206 -19.39 1.91 -10.00
N GLN A 207 -20.58 1.85 -10.62
CA GLN A 207 -20.94 0.77 -11.53
C GLN A 207 -19.95 0.70 -12.71
N GLN A 208 -19.16 -0.37 -12.75
CA GLN A 208 -18.22 -0.63 -13.84
C GLN A 208 -18.95 -1.27 -15.03
N VAL A 209 -18.51 -0.93 -16.24
CA VAL A 209 -18.97 -1.55 -17.49
C VAL A 209 -17.99 -2.64 -17.89
N PHE A 210 -18.49 -3.84 -18.17
CA PHE A 210 -17.67 -4.96 -18.61
C PHE A 210 -17.11 -4.74 -20.02
N THR A 211 -15.81 -4.97 -20.19
CA THR A 211 -15.10 -4.91 -21.47
C THR A 211 -14.88 -6.32 -22.03
N ASN A 212 -15.28 -6.56 -23.28
CA ASN A 212 -15.16 -7.88 -23.93
C ASN A 212 -13.72 -8.38 -24.15
N ASP A 213 -12.72 -7.51 -24.00
CA ASP A 213 -11.30 -7.83 -24.24
C ASP A 213 -10.67 -8.67 -23.12
N VAL A 214 -11.34 -8.82 -21.98
CA VAL A 214 -10.81 -9.46 -20.76
C VAL A 214 -11.28 -10.92 -20.64
N ASP A 215 -10.34 -11.86 -20.52
CA ASP A 215 -10.65 -13.28 -20.28
C ASP A 215 -11.00 -13.52 -18.79
N PHE A 216 -12.26 -13.25 -18.43
CA PHE A 216 -12.81 -13.52 -17.10
C PHE A 216 -12.66 -14.98 -16.67
N GLY A 217 -12.60 -15.93 -17.61
CA GLY A 217 -12.35 -17.35 -17.33
C GLY A 217 -10.97 -17.61 -16.74
N VAL A 218 -9.98 -16.76 -17.04
CA VAL A 218 -8.66 -16.75 -16.39
C VAL A 218 -8.73 -16.03 -15.04
N LEU A 219 -9.33 -14.84 -14.97
CA LEU A 219 -9.42 -14.06 -13.72
C LEU A 219 -10.16 -14.81 -12.62
N LEU A 220 -11.27 -15.51 -12.93
CA LEU A 220 -11.99 -16.36 -11.98
C LEU A 220 -11.13 -17.48 -11.38
N THR A 221 -10.09 -17.94 -12.09
CA THR A 221 -9.17 -18.96 -11.55
C THR A 221 -8.05 -18.38 -10.68
N PHE A 222 -7.70 -17.11 -10.88
CA PHE A 222 -6.91 -16.36 -9.90
C PHE A 222 -7.75 -16.05 -8.67
N LEU A 223 -8.99 -15.60 -8.85
CA LEU A 223 -9.92 -15.29 -7.76
C LEU A 223 -10.15 -16.48 -6.83
N GLU A 224 -10.41 -17.68 -7.37
CA GLU A 224 -10.57 -18.89 -6.55
C GLU A 224 -9.31 -19.23 -5.71
N PHE A 225 -8.12 -18.95 -6.24
CA PHE A 225 -6.86 -19.10 -5.52
C PHE A 225 -6.67 -18.00 -4.46
N TYR A 226 -7.03 -16.75 -4.77
CA TYR A 226 -6.92 -15.60 -3.87
C TYR A 226 -7.97 -15.60 -2.75
N GLU A 227 -9.22 -16.00 -3.01
CA GLU A 227 -10.25 -16.26 -1.99
C GLU A 227 -9.74 -17.25 -0.94
N THR A 228 -9.10 -18.34 -1.38
CA THR A 228 -8.58 -19.37 -0.47
C THR A 228 -7.31 -18.93 0.24
N LEU A 229 -6.40 -18.20 -0.42
CA LEU A 229 -5.21 -17.60 0.21
C LEU A 229 -5.59 -16.60 1.32
N LEU A 230 -6.48 -15.65 1.02
CA LEU A 230 -6.94 -14.63 1.96
C LEU A 230 -7.67 -15.26 3.15
N ALA A 231 -8.45 -16.31 2.94
CA ALA A 231 -9.08 -17.05 4.04
C ALA A 231 -8.07 -17.72 5.00
N PHE A 232 -6.93 -18.23 4.51
CA PHE A 232 -5.86 -18.74 5.38
C PHE A 232 -5.13 -17.62 6.13
N ILE A 233 -4.94 -16.47 5.50
CA ILE A 233 -4.31 -15.31 6.12
C ILE A 233 -5.22 -14.73 7.20
N ASN A 234 -6.49 -14.46 6.90
CA ASN A 234 -7.50 -14.02 7.87
C ASN A 234 -7.59 -15.01 9.04
N PHE A 235 -7.63 -16.32 8.79
CA PHE A 235 -7.63 -17.32 9.87
C PHE A 235 -6.45 -17.17 10.84
N LYS A 236 -5.21 -17.01 10.34
CA LYS A 236 -4.04 -16.79 11.22
C LYS A 236 -4.14 -15.44 11.94
N LEU A 237 -4.47 -14.37 11.22
CA LEU A 237 -4.54 -13.01 11.76
C LEU A 237 -5.60 -12.85 12.86
N TYR A 238 -6.79 -13.44 12.67
CA TYR A 238 -7.84 -13.46 13.70
C TYR A 238 -7.43 -14.32 14.91
N HIS A 239 -6.72 -15.42 14.69
CA HIS A 239 -6.15 -16.22 15.79
C HIS A 239 -5.07 -15.44 16.57
N SER A 240 -4.26 -14.60 15.90
CA SER A 240 -3.33 -13.69 16.57
C SER A 240 -4.03 -12.61 17.41
N LEU A 241 -5.29 -12.27 17.10
CA LEU A 241 -6.14 -11.39 17.91
C LEU A 241 -7.00 -12.15 18.95
N ASN A 242 -6.81 -13.47 19.10
CA ASN A 242 -7.63 -14.36 19.95
C ASN A 242 -9.14 -14.35 19.61
N VAL A 243 -9.51 -14.05 18.36
CA VAL A 243 -10.91 -14.04 17.89
C VAL A 243 -11.23 -15.35 17.15
N LYS A 244 -12.41 -15.92 17.41
CA LYS A 244 -12.90 -17.12 16.71
C LYS A 244 -13.16 -16.82 15.23
N TYR A 245 -12.66 -17.69 14.34
CA TYR A 245 -12.86 -17.59 12.89
C TYR A 245 -13.67 -18.80 12.37
N PRO A 246 -14.63 -18.60 11.43
CA PRO A 246 -15.06 -17.32 10.87
C PRO A 246 -15.83 -16.47 11.92
N PRO A 247 -15.77 -15.13 11.83
CA PRO A 247 -16.52 -14.26 12.73
C PRO A 247 -18.03 -14.42 12.52
N ILE A 248 -18.79 -14.35 13.61
CA ILE A 248 -20.26 -14.45 13.55
C ILE A 248 -20.82 -13.05 13.31
N LEU A 249 -21.33 -12.81 12.11
CA LEU A 249 -22.00 -11.56 11.75
C LEU A 249 -23.41 -11.50 12.34
N ASP A 250 -23.83 -10.30 12.75
CA ASP A 250 -25.25 -10.01 13.00
C ASP A 250 -25.96 -9.80 11.66
N SER A 251 -26.88 -10.71 11.33
CA SER A 251 -27.65 -10.68 10.08
C SER A 251 -28.43 -9.38 9.86
N ARG A 252 -28.76 -8.64 10.93
CA ARG A 252 -29.43 -7.34 10.81
C ARG A 252 -28.48 -6.27 10.26
N LEU A 253 -27.24 -6.24 10.73
CA LEU A 253 -26.24 -5.27 10.29
C LEU A 253 -25.71 -5.61 8.89
N GLU A 254 -25.62 -6.89 8.55
CA GLU A 254 -25.35 -7.37 7.18
C GLU A 254 -26.44 -6.92 6.19
N ALA A 255 -27.73 -7.06 6.56
CA ALA A 255 -28.85 -6.60 5.74
C ALA A 255 -28.86 -5.07 5.52
N LEU A 256 -28.27 -4.30 6.44
CA LEU A 256 -28.11 -2.84 6.34
C LEU A 256 -26.80 -2.44 5.62
N ALA A 257 -26.05 -3.41 5.10
CA ALA A 257 -24.74 -3.21 4.48
C ALA A 257 -23.77 -2.43 5.38
N ALA A 258 -23.76 -2.76 6.68
CA ALA A 258 -22.91 -2.19 7.73
C ALA A 258 -21.90 -3.24 8.27
N ASP A 259 -21.53 -4.21 7.43
CA ASP A 259 -20.71 -5.38 7.72
C ASP A 259 -19.41 -5.04 8.48
N LEU A 260 -18.71 -4.00 8.05
CA LEU A 260 -17.47 -3.53 8.68
C LEU A 260 -17.69 -3.09 10.15
N TYR A 261 -18.83 -2.47 10.44
CA TYR A 261 -19.20 -2.07 11.81
C TYR A 261 -19.64 -3.26 12.66
N ALA A 262 -20.37 -4.20 12.05
CA ALA A 262 -20.74 -5.46 12.72
C ALA A 262 -19.47 -6.23 13.13
N LEU A 263 -18.49 -6.33 12.25
CA LEU A 263 -17.22 -7.00 12.51
C LEU A 263 -16.37 -6.29 13.56
N SER A 264 -16.24 -4.96 13.50
CA SER A 264 -15.48 -4.22 14.52
C SER A 264 -16.10 -4.43 15.91
N ARG A 265 -17.42 -4.31 16.03
CA ARG A 265 -18.14 -4.62 17.29
C ARG A 265 -17.98 -6.07 17.75
N TYR A 266 -17.99 -7.04 16.83
CA TYR A 266 -17.80 -8.45 17.16
C TYR A 266 -16.39 -8.73 17.72
N ILE A 267 -15.37 -8.13 17.11
CA ILE A 267 -13.97 -8.22 17.56
C ILE A 267 -13.81 -7.53 18.93
N ASP A 268 -14.38 -6.34 19.11
CA ASP A 268 -14.37 -5.63 20.39
C ASP A 268 -15.05 -6.42 21.50
N ALA A 269 -16.25 -6.96 21.23
CA ALA A 269 -17.00 -7.81 22.16
C ALA A 269 -16.22 -9.08 22.52
N SER A 270 -15.56 -9.71 21.55
CA SER A 270 -14.71 -10.88 21.77
C SER A 270 -13.52 -10.56 22.70
N SER A 271 -12.88 -9.41 22.51
CA SER A 271 -11.78 -8.96 23.38
C SER A 271 -12.22 -8.61 24.81
N ARG A 272 -13.45 -8.08 24.98
CA ARG A 272 -14.02 -7.79 26.32
C ARG A 272 -14.49 -9.06 27.04
N GLY A 273 -14.99 -10.05 26.30
CA GLY A 273 -15.45 -11.33 26.85
C GLY A 273 -14.36 -12.17 27.53
N MET A 274 -13.07 -11.89 27.29
CA MET A 274 -11.94 -12.49 28.02
C MET A 274 -11.50 -11.69 29.25
N ALA A 275 -11.89 -10.42 29.38
CA ALA A 275 -11.47 -9.54 30.47
C ALA A 275 -12.47 -9.49 31.64
N VAL A 276 -13.64 -10.12 31.49
CA VAL A 276 -14.67 -10.21 32.54
C VAL A 276 -14.81 -11.68 32.94
N GLU A 277 -14.09 -12.08 33.98
CA GLU A 277 -14.50 -13.28 34.74
C GLU A 277 -15.94 -13.07 35.25
N PRO A 278 -16.82 -14.07 35.16
CA PRO A 278 -18.20 -13.91 35.60
C PRO A 278 -18.24 -13.85 37.12
N LYS A 279 -18.29 -12.63 37.68
CA LYS A 279 -18.79 -12.44 39.04
C LYS A 279 -20.26 -12.87 39.06
N VAL A 280 -20.49 -14.04 39.63
CA VAL A 280 -21.81 -14.65 39.75
C VAL A 280 -22.59 -13.96 40.86
N ASP A 281 -23.11 -12.76 40.58
CA ASP A 281 -24.00 -12.06 41.50
C ASP A 281 -25.39 -12.72 41.46
N ALA A 282 -25.70 -13.41 42.56
CA ALA A 282 -26.86 -14.26 42.68
C ALA A 282 -28.16 -13.46 42.85
N SER A 283 -28.96 -13.35 41.78
CA SER A 283 -30.42 -13.28 41.87
C SER A 283 -31.10 -13.28 40.49
N PHE A 284 -31.53 -14.44 40.01
CA PHE A 284 -32.90 -14.59 39.49
C PHE A 284 -33.31 -16.07 39.40
N SER A 285 -34.55 -16.35 39.76
CA SER A 285 -35.10 -17.70 39.86
C SER A 285 -35.57 -18.27 38.52
N SER A 286 -35.39 -19.59 38.37
CA SER A 286 -36.32 -20.58 37.79
C SER A 286 -35.76 -21.49 36.66
N GLN A 287 -35.90 -22.80 36.91
CA GLN A 287 -36.00 -23.90 35.94
C GLN A 287 -34.82 -24.18 34.97
N SER A 288 -33.92 -25.11 35.34
CA SER A 288 -33.51 -26.26 34.50
C SER A 288 -32.38 -27.09 35.15
N ASN A 289 -32.69 -28.31 35.60
CA ASN A 289 -31.72 -29.18 36.30
C ASN A 289 -30.75 -29.96 35.36
N ASP A 290 -30.86 -29.79 34.04
CA ASP A 290 -30.18 -30.66 33.07
C ASP A 290 -28.77 -30.20 32.66
N ARG A 291 -28.34 -28.99 33.09
CA ARG A 291 -27.02 -28.43 32.72
C ARG A 291 -25.89 -28.86 33.66
N GLU A 292 -26.17 -29.00 34.95
CA GLU A 292 -25.15 -29.30 35.97
C GLU A 292 -24.51 -30.70 35.76
N GLU A 293 -25.30 -31.71 35.36
CA GLU A 293 -24.75 -33.03 35.01
C GLU A 293 -23.76 -33.00 33.82
N SER A 294 -23.95 -32.06 32.88
CA SER A 294 -23.12 -31.96 31.68
C SER A 294 -21.75 -31.35 31.99
N GLU A 295 -21.72 -30.35 32.88
CA GLU A 295 -20.49 -29.68 33.32
C GLU A 295 -19.68 -30.56 34.28
N LEU A 296 -20.34 -31.30 35.19
CA LEU A 296 -19.68 -32.27 36.06
C LEU A 296 -19.05 -33.43 35.27
N ARG A 297 -19.68 -33.91 34.20
CA ARG A 297 -19.09 -34.92 33.29
C ARG A 297 -17.90 -34.37 32.50
N LEU A 298 -17.94 -33.11 32.08
CA LEU A 298 -16.81 -32.43 31.41
C LEU A 298 -15.59 -32.26 32.34
N ALA A 299 -15.83 -31.87 33.60
CA ALA A 299 -14.77 -31.77 34.61
C ALA A 299 -14.14 -33.14 34.94
N GLN A 300 -14.95 -34.21 35.03
CA GLN A 300 -14.44 -35.57 35.25
C GLN A 300 -13.62 -36.11 34.06
N LEU A 301 -13.93 -35.72 32.82
CA LEU A 301 -13.16 -36.10 31.63
C LEU A 301 -11.80 -35.39 31.54
N GLN A 302 -11.67 -34.15 32.03
CA GLN A 302 -10.37 -33.46 32.10
C GLN A 302 -9.38 -34.16 33.06
N HIS A 303 -9.87 -34.91 34.05
CA HIS A 303 -9.04 -35.55 35.06
C HIS A 303 -8.43 -36.90 34.66
N GLN A 304 -8.72 -37.40 33.45
CA GLN A 304 -8.35 -38.75 32.98
C GLN A 304 -7.21 -38.81 31.95
N LEU A 305 -6.56 -37.69 31.60
CA LEU A 305 -5.42 -37.70 30.68
C LEU A 305 -4.08 -37.72 31.43
N PRO A 306 -3.09 -38.56 31.05
CA PRO A 306 -1.90 -38.76 31.88
C PRO A 306 -0.99 -37.54 31.96
N SER A 307 -0.40 -37.35 33.14
CA SER A 307 0.64 -36.37 33.40
C SER A 307 1.85 -36.56 32.47
N SER A 308 2.09 -35.59 31.60
CA SER A 308 3.35 -35.45 30.86
C SER A 308 3.82 -34.00 30.89
N GLU A 309 4.78 -33.78 31.77
CA GLU A 309 5.74 -32.66 31.81
C GLU A 309 5.20 -31.22 31.64
N PRO A 310 4.63 -30.63 32.70
CA PRO A 310 4.30 -29.19 32.76
C PRO A 310 5.55 -28.28 32.90
N GLY A 311 6.66 -28.64 32.24
CA GLY A 311 7.92 -27.89 32.23
C GLY A 311 8.28 -27.35 30.84
N ALA A 312 8.15 -28.17 29.79
CA ALA A 312 8.54 -27.77 28.42
C ALA A 312 7.61 -26.68 27.84
N LEU A 313 6.32 -26.72 28.19
CA LEU A 313 5.35 -25.70 27.75
C LEU A 313 5.64 -24.32 28.37
N MET A 314 6.13 -24.29 29.60
CA MET A 314 6.38 -23.05 30.35
C MET A 314 7.53 -22.23 29.75
N HIS A 315 8.55 -22.88 29.16
CA HIS A 315 9.62 -22.19 28.45
C HIS A 315 9.16 -21.64 27.09
N LEU A 316 8.30 -22.37 26.36
CA LEU A 316 7.72 -21.91 25.09
C LEU A 316 6.68 -20.79 25.27
N VAL A 317 6.02 -20.73 26.42
CA VAL A 317 5.13 -19.62 26.81
C VAL A 317 5.94 -18.41 27.30
N ALA A 318 7.08 -18.64 27.99
CA ALA A 318 7.97 -17.55 28.41
C ALA A 318 8.65 -16.84 27.21
N ASP A 319 9.11 -17.57 26.20
CA ASP A 319 9.76 -16.99 25.02
C ASP A 319 8.78 -16.21 24.09
N ASN A 320 7.47 -16.51 24.16
CA ASN A 320 6.41 -15.75 23.48
C ASN A 320 5.92 -14.52 24.28
N ASN A 321 6.32 -14.38 25.55
CA ASN A 321 6.04 -13.20 26.39
C ASN A 321 7.12 -12.12 26.27
N LYS A 322 7.84 -12.07 25.14
CA LYS A 322 8.27 -10.78 24.62
C LYS A 322 7.00 -10.03 24.23
N GLU A 323 6.56 -9.12 25.10
CA GLU A 323 5.68 -8.04 24.70
C GLU A 323 6.27 -7.46 23.42
N VAL A 324 5.60 -7.66 22.28
CA VAL A 324 6.00 -7.02 21.03
C VAL A 324 5.77 -5.54 21.30
N GLU A 325 6.87 -4.82 21.60
CA GLU A 325 6.84 -3.39 21.89
C GLU A 325 6.00 -2.73 20.80
N GLU A 326 4.78 -2.28 21.16
CA GLU A 326 3.87 -1.77 20.15
C GLU A 326 4.57 -0.63 19.42
N ASP A 327 4.91 -0.83 18.13
CA ASP A 327 5.74 0.10 17.36
C ASP A 327 5.25 1.52 17.63
N GLU A 328 6.14 2.47 17.91
CA GLU A 328 5.75 3.84 18.29
C GLU A 328 4.76 4.44 17.27
N GLU A 329 4.92 4.08 15.98
CA GLU A 329 3.99 4.43 14.91
C GLU A 329 2.55 3.94 15.17
N THR A 330 2.35 2.71 15.67
CA THR A 330 1.02 2.18 16.01
C THR A 330 0.39 2.95 17.17
N ARG A 331 1.18 3.38 18.17
CA ARG A 331 0.70 4.20 19.30
C ARG A 331 0.27 5.59 18.84
N VAL A 332 1.03 6.19 17.92
CA VAL A 332 0.65 7.46 17.26
C VAL A 332 -0.65 7.24 16.46
N CYS A 333 -0.73 6.20 15.62
CA CYS A 333 -1.93 5.92 14.83
C CYS A 333 -3.18 5.69 15.71
N LYS A 334 -3.06 4.95 16.82
CA LYS A 334 -4.13 4.73 17.81
C LYS A 334 -4.64 6.01 18.48
N SER A 335 -3.81 7.05 18.57
CA SER A 335 -4.13 8.27 19.32
C SER A 335 -4.63 9.44 18.45
N LEU A 336 -4.42 9.44 17.13
CA LEU A 336 -4.74 10.58 16.25
C LEU A 336 -6.20 11.05 16.30
N PHE A 337 -7.16 10.12 16.33
CA PHE A 337 -8.59 10.46 16.41
C PHE A 337 -9.25 9.96 17.69
N LYS A 338 -8.45 9.67 18.73
CA LYS A 338 -8.97 9.32 20.04
C LYS A 338 -9.86 10.46 20.55
N ASP A 339 -11.01 10.08 21.11
CA ASP A 339 -12.07 10.98 21.62
C ASP A 339 -12.81 11.83 20.57
N LEU A 340 -12.45 11.76 19.27
CA LEU A 340 -13.19 12.43 18.20
C LEU A 340 -14.38 11.59 17.70
N LYS A 341 -15.55 12.23 17.65
CA LYS A 341 -16.77 11.71 17.01
C LYS A 341 -17.01 12.37 15.66
N PHE A 342 -17.09 11.53 14.63
CA PHE A 342 -17.31 11.91 13.23
C PHE A 342 -18.70 11.48 12.75
N PHE A 343 -19.38 12.38 12.05
CA PHE A 343 -20.63 12.08 11.36
C PHE A 343 -20.47 12.18 9.83
N LEU A 344 -20.89 11.14 9.12
CA LEU A 344 -20.79 11.01 7.66
C LEU A 344 -22.14 11.28 6.99
N SER A 345 -22.21 12.35 6.20
CA SER A 345 -23.36 12.58 5.30
C SER A 345 -23.41 11.55 4.16
N ARG A 346 -24.63 11.23 3.72
CA ARG A 346 -24.94 10.26 2.66
C ARG A 346 -24.15 10.38 1.35
N GLU A 347 -23.63 11.56 1.04
CA GLU A 347 -22.93 11.84 -0.22
C GLU A 347 -21.47 11.35 -0.25
N VAL A 348 -20.91 11.09 0.94
CA VAL A 348 -19.48 10.85 1.14
C VAL A 348 -19.18 9.33 1.09
N PRO A 349 -18.03 8.86 0.56
CA PRO A 349 -17.69 7.44 0.48
C PRO A 349 -17.55 6.77 1.86
N ARG A 350 -18.69 6.29 2.39
CA ARG A 350 -18.86 5.74 3.75
C ARG A 350 -17.83 4.66 4.11
N GLU A 351 -17.59 3.70 3.22
CA GLU A 351 -16.76 2.52 3.49
C GLU A 351 -15.28 2.87 3.64
N SER A 352 -14.79 3.81 2.83
CA SER A 352 -13.41 4.31 2.93
C SER A 352 -13.20 5.09 4.23
N LEU A 353 -14.08 6.05 4.53
CA LEU A 353 -13.93 6.86 5.72
C LEU A 353 -14.15 6.07 7.01
N GLN A 354 -15.08 5.12 7.01
CA GLN A 354 -15.28 4.22 8.15
C GLN A 354 -14.01 3.41 8.43
N LEU A 355 -13.39 2.80 7.40
CA LEU A 355 -12.13 2.07 7.55
C LEU A 355 -11.03 2.99 8.11
N VAL A 356 -10.85 4.17 7.51
CA VAL A 356 -9.78 5.09 7.90
C VAL A 356 -9.99 5.60 9.34
N ILE A 357 -11.14 6.20 9.65
CA ILE A 357 -11.37 6.80 10.97
C ILE A 357 -11.28 5.75 12.09
N THR A 358 -11.86 4.55 11.89
CA THR A 358 -11.77 3.47 12.90
C THR A 358 -10.34 2.95 13.07
N ALA A 359 -9.55 2.84 11.99
CA ALA A 359 -8.14 2.46 12.07
C ALA A 359 -7.25 3.50 12.80
N PHE A 360 -7.71 4.73 12.98
CA PHE A 360 -7.05 5.78 13.77
C PHE A 360 -7.73 6.06 15.14
N GLY A 361 -8.62 5.15 15.58
CA GLY A 361 -9.24 5.19 16.91
C GLY A 361 -10.45 6.13 17.05
N GLY A 362 -10.93 6.72 15.96
CA GLY A 362 -12.09 7.61 15.97
C GLY A 362 -13.44 6.88 15.92
N MET A 363 -14.47 7.51 16.48
CA MET A 363 -15.84 7.02 16.42
C MET A 363 -16.56 7.57 15.18
N VAL A 364 -17.24 6.69 14.43
CA VAL A 364 -17.92 7.03 13.17
C VAL A 364 -19.41 6.74 13.29
N SER A 365 -20.24 7.65 12.80
CA SER A 365 -21.64 7.37 12.46
C SER A 365 -22.02 7.94 11.10
N TRP A 366 -23.18 7.56 10.59
CA TRP A 366 -23.68 7.91 9.27
C TRP A 366 -25.20 8.07 9.29
N GLU A 367 -25.73 8.73 8.27
CA GLU A 367 -27.18 8.83 8.04
C GLU A 367 -27.76 7.45 7.65
N GLY A 368 -28.55 6.82 8.53
CA GLY A 368 -29.26 5.57 8.23
C GLY A 368 -29.57 4.68 9.43
N GLU A 369 -30.34 3.61 9.21
CA GLU A 369 -30.54 2.57 10.23
C GLU A 369 -29.24 1.78 10.48
N GLY A 370 -28.99 1.38 11.73
CA GLY A 370 -27.78 0.67 12.16
C GLY A 370 -26.62 1.58 12.58
N ALA A 371 -26.75 2.89 12.40
CA ALA A 371 -25.78 3.90 12.84
C ALA A 371 -25.66 3.98 14.39
N PRO A 372 -24.45 4.15 14.97
CA PRO A 372 -24.28 4.22 16.43
C PRO A 372 -24.89 5.45 17.12
N PHE A 373 -24.91 6.61 16.47
CA PHE A 373 -25.46 7.85 17.01
C PHE A 373 -26.19 8.63 15.90
N LYS A 374 -27.27 9.32 16.26
CA LYS A 374 -28.09 10.08 15.30
C LYS A 374 -27.47 11.44 14.99
N GLU A 375 -27.96 12.10 13.93
CA GLU A 375 -27.57 13.46 13.57
C GLU A 375 -27.81 14.48 14.70
N ASP A 376 -28.72 14.20 15.63
CA ASP A 376 -29.09 15.08 16.75
C ASP A 376 -28.09 15.04 17.94
N ASP A 377 -27.11 14.12 17.96
CA ASP A 377 -26.21 13.94 19.10
C ASP A 377 -25.24 15.14 19.25
N GLU A 378 -25.38 15.91 20.33
CA GLU A 378 -24.53 17.08 20.62
C GLU A 378 -23.05 16.75 20.77
N SER A 379 -22.70 15.49 21.07
CA SER A 379 -21.31 15.06 21.25
C SER A 379 -20.53 14.85 19.93
N ILE A 380 -21.17 15.03 18.77
CA ILE A 380 -20.50 14.98 17.46
C ILE A 380 -19.58 16.20 17.32
N THR A 381 -18.29 15.96 17.09
CA THR A 381 -17.26 17.02 16.95
C THR A 381 -17.12 17.52 15.51
N HIS A 382 -17.14 16.59 14.54
CA HIS A 382 -16.85 16.87 13.14
C HIS A 382 -17.93 16.25 12.24
N HIS A 383 -18.47 17.06 11.33
CA HIS A 383 -19.45 16.63 10.33
C HIS A 383 -18.80 16.69 8.96
N ILE A 384 -18.71 15.54 8.29
CA ILE A 384 -18.03 15.41 7.00
C ILE A 384 -19.05 15.54 5.87
N ILE A 385 -18.91 16.61 5.07
CA ILE A 385 -19.81 16.96 3.97
C ILE A 385 -18.98 17.41 2.76
N ASP A 386 -19.39 17.02 1.55
CA ASP A 386 -18.74 17.42 0.30
C ASP A 386 -19.46 18.60 -0.38
N LYS A 387 -20.80 18.56 -0.51
CA LYS A 387 -21.56 19.66 -1.13
C LYS A 387 -21.92 20.79 -0.15
N PRO A 388 -21.95 22.05 -0.62
CA PRO A 388 -22.35 23.21 0.19
C PRO A 388 -23.87 23.28 0.49
N SER A 389 -24.67 22.32 0.05
CA SER A 389 -26.13 22.27 0.26
C SER A 389 -26.51 21.65 1.61
N ALA A 390 -25.79 21.99 2.68
CA ALA A 390 -26.09 21.49 4.03
C ALA A 390 -27.41 22.10 4.53
N GLY A 391 -28.23 21.28 5.19
CA GLY A 391 -29.49 21.69 5.81
C GLY A 391 -29.26 22.43 7.13
N HIS A 392 -29.76 21.87 8.24
CA HIS A 392 -29.58 22.47 9.57
C HIS A 392 -28.10 22.41 10.00
N LEU A 393 -27.46 23.58 10.09
CA LEU A 393 -26.08 23.71 10.56
C LEU A 393 -26.06 23.89 12.08
N TYR A 394 -25.35 23.00 12.78
CA TYR A 394 -25.15 23.07 14.24
C TYR A 394 -23.87 23.85 14.56
N LEU A 395 -23.99 24.92 15.35
CA LEU A 395 -22.86 25.79 15.72
C LEU A 395 -21.77 25.08 16.54
N SER A 396 -22.09 23.96 17.19
CA SER A 396 -21.15 23.14 17.97
C SER A 396 -20.23 22.26 17.11
N ARG A 397 -20.46 22.18 15.79
CA ARG A 397 -19.79 21.19 14.91
C ARG A 397 -18.91 21.85 13.87
N VAL A 398 -17.77 21.23 13.59
CA VAL A 398 -16.90 21.65 12.50
C VAL A 398 -17.27 20.89 11.22
N TYR A 399 -17.68 21.62 10.19
CA TYR A 399 -18.06 21.08 8.88
C TYR A 399 -16.84 21.02 7.95
N VAL A 400 -16.38 19.82 7.62
CA VAL A 400 -15.14 19.58 6.84
C VAL A 400 -15.37 18.69 5.62
N GLN A 401 -14.60 18.94 4.57
CA GLN A 401 -14.53 18.08 3.39
C GLN A 401 -13.80 16.77 3.71
N PRO A 402 -14.15 15.64 3.05
CA PRO A 402 -13.56 14.33 3.31
C PRO A 402 -12.03 14.27 3.09
N GLN A 403 -11.49 15.16 2.25
CA GLN A 403 -10.05 15.24 1.99
C GLN A 403 -9.22 15.47 3.27
N TRP A 404 -9.76 16.24 4.23
CA TRP A 404 -9.09 16.56 5.49
C TRP A 404 -8.61 15.30 6.22
N ILE A 405 -9.42 14.23 6.22
CA ILE A 405 -9.13 12.99 6.93
C ILE A 405 -7.93 12.28 6.31
N TYR A 406 -7.89 12.17 4.98
CA TYR A 406 -6.78 11.54 4.26
C TYR A 406 -5.47 12.33 4.42
N ASP A 407 -5.55 13.66 4.39
CA ASP A 407 -4.38 14.53 4.59
C ASP A 407 -3.88 14.50 6.04
N CYS A 408 -4.77 14.50 7.04
CA CYS A 408 -4.41 14.30 8.46
C CYS A 408 -3.71 12.96 8.70
N VAL A 409 -4.21 11.89 8.09
CA VAL A 409 -3.64 10.54 8.19
C VAL A 409 -2.25 10.45 7.57
N ASN A 410 -2.06 11.01 6.38
CA ASN A 410 -0.74 11.04 5.74
C ASN A 410 0.25 11.95 6.46
N ALA A 411 -0.22 13.05 7.05
CA ALA A 411 0.59 13.95 7.89
C ALA A 411 0.90 13.36 9.28
N ARG A 412 0.13 12.35 9.71
CA ARG A 412 0.09 11.79 11.08
C ARG A 412 -0.26 12.82 12.16
N ILE A 413 -1.02 13.86 11.81
CA ILE A 413 -1.35 15.03 12.65
C ILE A 413 -2.74 15.55 12.29
N ILE A 414 -3.47 16.06 13.28
CA ILE A 414 -4.71 16.80 13.08
C ILE A 414 -4.40 18.16 12.44
N LEU A 415 -4.71 18.32 11.15
CA LEU A 415 -4.48 19.55 10.40
C LEU A 415 -5.53 20.63 10.73
N PRO A 416 -5.19 21.94 10.62
CA PRO A 416 -6.17 23.01 10.77
C PRO A 416 -7.33 22.89 9.76
N THR A 417 -8.56 22.99 10.26
CA THR A 417 -9.79 22.73 9.49
C THR A 417 -10.18 23.87 8.54
N GLU A 418 -9.67 25.09 8.76
CA GLU A 418 -10.03 26.31 8.01
C GLU A 418 -9.91 26.20 6.48
N LYS A 419 -8.94 25.42 5.99
CA LYS A 419 -8.69 25.21 4.55
C LYS A 419 -9.61 24.15 3.92
N TYR A 420 -10.33 23.39 4.75
CA TYR A 420 -11.16 22.25 4.37
C TYR A 420 -12.65 22.47 4.68
N LEU A 421 -13.02 23.67 5.11
CA LEU A 421 -14.42 24.04 5.31
C LEU A 421 -15.21 23.84 4.01
N VAL A 422 -16.47 23.41 4.15
CA VAL A 422 -17.36 23.17 3.01
C VAL A 422 -17.49 24.45 2.16
N GLY A 423 -17.32 24.33 0.84
CA GLY A 423 -17.38 25.45 -0.10
C GLY A 423 -16.08 26.24 -0.29
N ARG A 424 -15.01 25.98 0.50
CA ARG A 424 -13.65 26.45 0.17
C ARG A 424 -12.96 25.47 -0.78
N ILE A 425 -12.03 25.97 -1.58
CA ILE A 425 -11.17 25.12 -2.43
C ILE A 425 -10.14 24.44 -1.50
N PRO A 426 -10.11 23.10 -1.39
CA PRO A 426 -9.15 22.41 -0.53
C PRO A 426 -7.73 22.52 -1.09
N PRO A 427 -6.68 22.33 -0.25
CA PRO A 427 -5.31 22.24 -0.73
C PRO A 427 -5.13 21.01 -1.65
N PRO A 428 -4.07 20.93 -2.47
CA PRO A 428 -3.84 19.77 -3.33
C PRO A 428 -3.55 18.51 -2.51
N HIS A 429 -4.33 17.44 -2.70
CA HIS A 429 -4.07 16.13 -2.08
C HIS A 429 -2.75 15.55 -2.60
N LEU A 430 -1.75 15.44 -1.74
CA LEU A 430 -0.41 14.99 -2.10
C LEU A 430 -0.28 13.47 -1.99
N SER A 431 0.44 12.87 -2.94
CA SER A 431 0.75 11.45 -2.89
C SER A 431 1.82 11.18 -1.82
N PRO A 432 1.54 10.33 -0.80
CA PRO A 432 2.51 10.00 0.24
C PRO A 432 3.52 8.92 -0.23
N PHE A 433 3.49 8.54 -1.51
CA PHE A 433 4.38 7.57 -2.14
C PHE A 433 5.50 8.21 -2.98
N VAL A 434 5.52 9.54 -3.09
CA VAL A 434 6.52 10.29 -3.87
C VAL A 434 7.57 10.89 -2.93
N ASP A 435 8.82 10.50 -3.13
CA ASP A 435 9.97 11.11 -2.44
C ASP A 435 10.32 12.44 -3.12
N ASN A 436 9.70 13.53 -2.68
CA ASN A 436 9.84 14.88 -3.27
C ASN A 436 11.31 15.32 -3.47
N GLU A 437 12.20 14.88 -2.59
CA GLU A 437 13.65 15.16 -2.64
C GLU A 437 14.33 14.49 -3.85
N ALA A 438 13.85 13.32 -4.30
CA ALA A 438 14.36 12.62 -5.49
C ALA A 438 13.75 13.13 -6.81
N GLU A 439 12.64 13.86 -6.75
CA GLU A 439 12.06 14.56 -7.89
C GLU A 439 12.67 15.95 -8.11
N GLY A 440 13.18 16.57 -7.04
CA GLY A 440 13.83 17.88 -7.09
C GLY A 440 12.84 19.06 -7.03
N TYR A 441 11.57 18.80 -6.69
CA TYR A 441 10.56 19.83 -6.48
C TYR A 441 9.72 19.46 -5.25
N VAL A 442 9.65 20.37 -4.28
CA VAL A 442 8.80 20.23 -3.10
C VAL A 442 7.60 21.17 -3.28
N PRO A 443 6.36 20.64 -3.37
CA PRO A 443 5.18 21.49 -3.44
C PRO A 443 5.02 22.31 -2.14
N ASP A 444 4.61 23.57 -2.26
CA ASP A 444 4.41 24.51 -1.14
C ASP A 444 3.57 23.91 0.00
N TYR A 445 2.54 23.14 -0.36
CA TYR A 445 1.69 22.48 0.63
C TYR A 445 2.45 21.40 1.42
N ALA A 446 3.39 20.68 0.80
CA ALA A 446 4.28 19.74 1.48
C ALA A 446 5.21 20.45 2.46
N GLU A 447 5.71 21.66 2.12
CA GLU A 447 6.44 22.48 3.09
C GLU A 447 5.54 22.89 4.27
N THR A 448 4.30 23.31 4.02
CA THR A 448 3.40 23.67 5.12
C THR A 448 3.08 22.48 6.02
N ILE A 449 2.93 21.26 5.47
CA ILE A 449 2.80 20.05 6.27
C ILE A 449 4.09 19.78 7.06
N LYS A 450 5.29 19.87 6.45
CA LYS A 450 6.57 19.69 7.16
C LYS A 450 6.73 20.71 8.31
N ARG A 451 6.31 21.97 8.13
CA ARG A 451 6.33 23.01 9.18
C ARG A 451 5.33 22.71 10.30
N LEU A 452 4.11 22.25 9.96
CA LEU A 452 3.12 21.79 10.96
C LEU A 452 3.59 20.53 11.70
N GLN A 453 4.31 19.63 11.01
CA GLN A 453 4.93 18.44 11.61
C GLN A 453 6.01 18.79 12.63
N ALA A 454 6.90 19.72 12.29
CA ALA A 454 7.90 20.23 13.22
C ALA A 454 7.26 20.93 14.43
N ALA A 455 6.27 21.80 14.19
CA ALA A 455 5.53 22.49 15.24
C ALA A 455 4.83 21.52 16.20
N ALA A 456 4.19 20.45 15.70
CA ALA A 456 3.52 19.46 16.55
C ALA A 456 4.50 18.54 17.31
N ARG A 457 5.71 18.34 16.79
CA ARG A 457 6.78 17.57 17.45
C ARG A 457 7.59 18.38 18.46
N ASN A 458 7.36 19.68 18.56
CA ASN A 458 8.22 20.63 19.28
C ASN A 458 9.70 20.59 18.83
N GLU A 459 9.98 20.12 17.61
CA GLU A 459 11.30 20.14 17.01
C GLU A 459 11.50 21.48 16.29
N VAL A 460 12.38 22.34 16.81
CA VAL A 460 12.76 23.59 16.14
C VAL A 460 13.54 23.26 14.88
N LEU A 461 12.87 23.28 13.72
CA LEU A 461 13.57 23.18 12.44
C LEU A 461 14.51 24.39 12.28
N PRO A 462 15.79 24.18 11.91
CA PRO A 462 16.67 25.28 11.55
C PRO A 462 16.10 26.01 10.34
N LEU A 463 16.25 27.34 10.31
CA LEU A 463 15.89 28.14 9.13
C LEU A 463 16.70 27.66 7.91
N PRO A 464 16.16 27.75 6.68
CA PRO A 464 16.86 27.32 5.48
C PRO A 464 18.20 28.07 5.32
N GLY A 465 19.32 27.39 5.61
CA GLY A 465 20.66 27.98 5.55
C GLY A 465 21.68 27.46 6.57
N VAL A 466 21.25 26.79 7.65
CA VAL A 466 22.17 26.27 8.69
C VAL A 466 22.33 24.75 8.60
N GLY A 467 23.58 24.27 8.66
CA GLY A 467 23.94 22.85 8.60
C GLY A 467 23.48 22.06 9.83
N LYS A 468 23.42 20.73 9.70
CA LYS A 468 22.93 19.81 10.75
C LYS A 468 23.99 19.37 11.77
N GLU A 469 25.10 20.10 11.91
CA GLU A 469 26.28 19.61 12.63
C GLU A 469 26.46 20.22 14.04
N ASP A 470 25.73 21.28 14.40
CA ASP A 470 26.04 22.12 15.59
C ASP A 470 25.06 21.95 16.79
N LEU A 471 24.36 20.82 16.93
CA LEU A 471 23.20 20.67 17.83
C LEU A 471 23.43 19.91 19.16
N GLU A 472 24.66 19.82 19.68
CA GLU A 472 24.94 19.07 20.92
C GLU A 472 24.99 19.87 22.24
N ASP A 473 24.95 21.21 22.24
CA ASP A 473 25.00 22.01 23.49
C ASP A 473 23.95 23.15 23.59
N PRO A 474 22.98 23.07 24.53
CA PRO A 474 21.89 24.06 24.63
C PRO A 474 22.35 25.44 25.15
N GLN A 475 23.56 25.56 25.71
CA GLN A 475 24.10 26.84 26.19
C GLN A 475 24.69 27.71 25.06
N ASN A 476 25.12 27.11 23.94
CA ASN A 476 25.66 27.86 22.79
C ASN A 476 24.57 28.63 22.01
N LEU A 477 23.31 28.21 22.10
CA LEU A 477 22.20 28.78 21.35
C LEU A 477 21.93 30.28 21.66
N LEU A 478 22.16 30.70 22.91
CA LEU A 478 22.07 32.11 23.30
C LEU A 478 23.28 32.94 22.85
N TYR A 479 24.48 32.35 22.81
CA TYR A 479 25.69 33.03 22.35
C TYR A 479 25.68 33.22 20.83
N ALA A 480 25.29 32.18 20.08
CA ALA A 480 25.13 32.21 18.63
C ALA A 480 24.13 33.28 18.16
N GLY A 481 23.01 33.47 18.88
CA GLY A 481 22.02 34.52 18.57
C GLY A 481 22.54 35.95 18.74
N VAL A 482 23.52 36.17 19.62
CA VAL A 482 24.18 37.48 19.78
C VAL A 482 25.27 37.67 18.74
N MET A 483 26.08 36.64 18.48
CA MET A 483 27.15 36.66 17.47
C MET A 483 26.59 36.86 16.05
N SER A 484 25.51 36.17 15.68
CA SER A 484 24.86 36.31 14.37
C SER A 484 24.39 37.75 14.11
N ARG A 485 23.84 38.45 15.11
CA ARG A 485 23.47 39.87 14.97
C ARG A 485 24.68 40.81 14.85
N ALA A 486 25.81 40.46 15.47
CA ALA A 486 27.05 41.20 15.30
C ALA A 486 27.62 41.00 13.89
N GLU A 487 27.68 39.75 13.42
CA GLU A 487 28.14 39.41 12.06
C GLU A 487 27.26 40.01 10.97
N GLU A 488 25.93 40.01 11.12
CA GLU A 488 25.01 40.71 10.20
C GLU A 488 25.26 42.24 10.18
N ALA A 489 25.53 42.84 11.34
CA ALA A 489 25.85 44.27 11.43
C ALA A 489 27.22 44.62 10.82
N GLU A 490 28.22 43.74 10.97
CA GLU A 490 29.53 43.88 10.32
C GLU A 490 29.46 43.62 8.82
N ALA A 491 28.74 42.60 8.36
CA ALA A 491 28.47 42.35 6.95
C ALA A 491 27.74 43.53 6.30
N ALA A 492 26.77 44.14 6.99
CA ALA A 492 26.10 45.36 6.53
C ALA A 492 27.04 46.58 6.47
N LYS A 493 27.96 46.74 7.44
CA LYS A 493 29.03 47.77 7.37
C LYS A 493 29.99 47.50 6.21
N ASN A 494 30.43 46.27 6.01
CA ASN A 494 31.37 45.89 4.95
C ASN A 494 30.72 46.05 3.57
N LYS A 495 29.45 45.68 3.39
CA LYS A 495 28.71 45.94 2.15
C LYS A 495 28.55 47.44 1.87
N LYS A 496 28.36 48.27 2.90
CA LYS A 496 28.38 49.74 2.76
C LYS A 496 29.77 50.29 2.41
N LYS A 497 30.85 49.74 2.97
CA LYS A 497 32.24 50.10 2.60
C LYS A 497 32.56 49.71 1.16
N MET A 498 32.24 48.47 0.75
CA MET A 498 32.39 48.00 -0.63
C MET A 498 31.61 48.89 -1.60
N ALA A 499 30.34 49.20 -1.33
CA ALA A 499 29.55 50.09 -2.17
C ALA A 499 30.04 51.55 -2.18
N ALA A 500 30.79 51.99 -1.16
CA ALA A 500 31.46 53.29 -1.17
C ALA A 500 32.75 53.25 -2.00
N GLN A 501 33.54 52.18 -1.90
CA GLN A 501 34.74 51.95 -2.71
C GLN A 501 34.40 51.75 -4.19
N GLU A 502 33.33 51.00 -4.51
CA GLU A 502 32.81 50.88 -5.88
C GLU A 502 32.41 52.25 -6.44
N LYS A 503 31.76 53.11 -5.64
CA LYS A 503 31.44 54.48 -6.08
C LYS A 503 32.69 55.33 -6.29
N GLN A 504 33.67 55.27 -5.38
CA GLN A 504 34.94 55.98 -5.54
C GLN A 504 35.67 55.52 -6.80
N TYR A 505 35.80 54.21 -7.02
CA TYR A 505 36.39 53.66 -8.24
C TYR A 505 35.61 54.06 -9.50
N HIS A 506 34.27 54.14 -9.43
CA HIS A 506 33.44 54.55 -10.56
C HIS A 506 33.48 56.08 -10.82
N GLU A 507 33.82 56.88 -9.82
CA GLU A 507 34.12 58.31 -9.93
C GLU A 507 35.56 58.56 -10.43
N GLU A 508 36.54 57.79 -9.95
CA GLU A 508 37.92 57.79 -10.46
C GLU A 508 37.95 57.38 -11.94
N LEU A 509 37.27 56.30 -12.35
CA LEU A 509 37.14 55.96 -13.77
C LEU A 509 36.48 57.08 -14.59
N LYS A 510 35.51 57.81 -14.02
CA LYS A 510 34.90 58.96 -14.71
C LYS A 510 35.87 60.14 -14.82
N MET A 511 36.76 60.34 -13.85
CA MET A 511 37.80 61.36 -13.88
C MET A 511 38.92 60.99 -14.88
N GLU A 512 39.31 59.72 -14.93
CA GLU A 512 40.27 59.21 -15.94
C GLU A 512 39.69 59.29 -17.36
N ILE A 513 38.44 58.88 -17.57
CA ILE A 513 37.74 58.98 -18.87
C ILE A 513 37.56 60.45 -19.29
N ASN A 514 37.35 61.38 -18.35
CA ASN A 514 37.22 62.81 -18.64
C ASN A 514 38.57 63.56 -18.77
N GLY A 515 39.71 62.90 -18.56
CA GLY A 515 41.00 63.35 -19.10
C GLY A 515 41.55 64.69 -18.60
N SER A 516 41.49 64.96 -17.29
CA SER A 516 42.19 66.09 -16.66
C SER A 516 43.45 65.62 -15.91
N LYS A 517 44.62 66.04 -16.41
CA LYS A 517 45.97 65.66 -15.93
C LYS A 517 46.40 66.44 -14.69
N ASP A 518 47.35 65.86 -13.92
CA ASP A 518 48.39 66.47 -13.05
C ASP A 518 48.67 65.51 -11.85
N VAL A 519 49.88 65.06 -11.45
CA VAL A 519 51.29 65.34 -11.84
C VAL A 519 52.22 64.12 -11.49
N VAL A 520 53.42 64.03 -12.13
CA VAL A 520 54.66 63.28 -11.76
C VAL A 520 54.82 61.79 -12.18
N ALA A 521 55.97 61.49 -12.83
CA ALA A 521 56.46 60.18 -13.35
C ALA A 521 57.74 59.73 -12.53
N PRO A 522 58.75 58.92 -12.97
CA PRO A 522 59.02 58.18 -14.24
C PRO A 522 59.55 56.70 -14.11
N VAL A 523 59.26 55.77 -15.05
CA VAL A 523 60.05 55.24 -16.22
C VAL A 523 61.14 54.15 -15.94
N LEU A 524 61.30 53.21 -16.91
CA LEU A 524 62.31 52.12 -17.17
C LEU A 524 61.76 50.68 -16.93
N ALA A 525 61.52 49.82 -17.95
CA ALA A 525 62.46 49.03 -18.80
C ALA A 525 62.90 47.68 -18.15
N GLU A 526 63.02 46.50 -18.80
CA GLU A 526 62.78 46.03 -20.21
C GLU A 526 62.68 44.46 -20.26
N GLY A 527 62.25 43.86 -21.39
CA GLY A 527 62.21 42.38 -21.64
C GLY A 527 60.80 41.78 -21.92
N GLU A 528 60.51 41.17 -23.08
CA GLU A 528 60.67 39.72 -23.39
C GLU A 528 59.96 38.80 -22.36
N GLY A 529 58.96 37.94 -22.63
CA GLY A 529 58.34 37.47 -23.87
C GLY A 529 58.06 35.96 -23.75
N GLU A 530 56.83 35.52 -23.41
CA GLU A 530 56.48 34.09 -23.27
C GLU A 530 54.97 33.79 -23.44
N GLU A 531 54.70 32.91 -24.41
CA GLU A 531 53.74 31.79 -24.52
C GLU A 531 52.27 31.85 -24.04
N SER A 532 51.40 31.23 -24.85
CA SER A 532 49.96 31.13 -24.65
C SER A 532 49.55 30.02 -23.67
N VAL A 533 48.92 30.39 -22.56
CA VAL A 533 48.32 29.45 -21.58
C VAL A 533 47.03 28.82 -22.15
N PRO A 534 46.84 27.48 -22.06
CA PRO A 534 45.60 26.84 -22.49
C PRO A 534 44.39 27.30 -21.69
N ASP A 535 43.27 27.47 -22.39
CA ASP A 535 42.02 28.00 -21.84
C ASP A 535 41.44 27.08 -20.75
N ALA A 536 41.33 27.57 -19.50
CA ALA A 536 40.94 26.76 -18.35
C ALA A 536 39.55 26.11 -18.50
N MET A 537 38.68 26.68 -19.34
CA MET A 537 37.38 26.11 -19.68
C MET A 537 37.48 24.82 -20.51
N GLN A 538 38.55 24.63 -21.30
CA GLN A 538 38.76 23.42 -22.08
C GLN A 538 39.20 22.26 -21.18
N ILE A 539 40.17 22.51 -20.30
CA ILE A 539 40.65 21.52 -19.31
C ILE A 539 39.48 20.99 -18.45
N ALA A 540 38.63 21.90 -17.94
CA ALA A 540 37.46 21.52 -17.15
C ALA A 540 36.41 20.70 -17.94
N GLN A 541 36.31 20.87 -19.26
CA GLN A 541 35.43 20.05 -20.10
C GLN A 541 36.04 18.67 -20.39
N GLU A 542 37.35 18.60 -20.63
CA GLU A 542 38.08 17.35 -20.85
C GLU A 542 38.07 16.47 -19.58
N ASP A 543 38.31 17.03 -18.40
CA ASP A 543 38.21 16.33 -17.12
C ASP A 543 36.80 15.77 -16.85
N ALA A 544 35.76 16.48 -17.29
CA ALA A 544 34.39 16.00 -17.18
C ALA A 544 34.06 14.88 -18.17
N ASP A 545 34.80 14.74 -19.28
CA ASP A 545 34.62 13.71 -20.32
C ASP A 545 35.54 12.50 -20.13
N MET A 546 36.71 12.65 -19.50
CA MET A 546 37.67 11.58 -19.18
C MET A 546 37.01 10.35 -18.50
N PRO A 547 36.16 10.48 -17.46
CA PRO A 547 35.45 9.34 -16.88
C PRO A 547 34.50 8.64 -17.87
N LYS A 548 33.93 9.38 -18.83
CA LYS A 548 33.02 8.82 -19.85
C LYS A 548 33.77 8.04 -20.92
N VAL A 549 35.04 8.36 -21.17
CA VAL A 549 35.92 7.62 -22.11
C VAL A 549 36.32 6.27 -21.52
N LEU A 550 36.62 6.20 -20.22
CA LEU A 550 36.97 4.96 -19.50
C LEU A 550 35.79 3.98 -19.34
N MET A 551 34.56 4.46 -19.46
CA MET A 551 33.36 3.62 -19.34
C MET A 551 33.16 2.72 -20.57
N SER A 552 32.99 1.41 -20.33
CA SER A 552 32.52 0.47 -21.37
C SER A 552 31.29 1.01 -22.11
N ARG A 553 31.21 0.84 -23.44
CA ARG A 553 30.14 1.36 -24.31
C ARG A 553 28.71 1.15 -23.77
N LYS A 554 28.45 0.04 -23.06
CA LYS A 554 27.15 -0.22 -22.40
C LYS A 554 26.91 0.69 -21.19
N LYS A 555 27.93 0.88 -20.33
CA LYS A 555 27.87 1.79 -19.18
C LYS A 555 27.75 3.25 -19.63
N ARG A 556 28.52 3.67 -20.64
CA ARG A 556 28.43 5.03 -21.21
C ARG A 556 27.02 5.34 -21.71
N LYS A 557 26.43 4.48 -22.56
CA LYS A 557 25.04 4.65 -23.02
C LYS A 557 24.00 4.73 -21.88
N LEU A 558 24.22 3.99 -20.79
CA LEU A 558 23.34 4.01 -19.62
C LEU A 558 23.51 5.30 -18.81
N TYR A 559 24.74 5.78 -18.64
CA TYR A 559 25.04 7.08 -18.02
C TYR A 559 24.47 8.25 -18.83
N ASP A 560 24.64 8.25 -20.15
CA ASP A 560 24.09 9.27 -21.05
C ASP A 560 22.56 9.30 -20.98
N ALA A 561 21.91 8.12 -20.94
CA ALA A 561 20.46 8.02 -20.74
C ALA A 561 20.00 8.53 -19.37
N MET A 562 20.77 8.29 -18.30
CA MET A 562 20.52 8.86 -16.97
C MET A 562 20.65 10.39 -16.99
N LYS A 563 21.70 10.95 -17.62
CA LYS A 563 21.90 12.40 -17.74
C LYS A 563 20.77 13.06 -18.53
N ILE A 564 20.32 12.44 -19.63
CA ILE A 564 19.15 12.91 -20.40
C ILE A 564 17.88 12.88 -19.53
N SER A 565 17.67 11.81 -18.74
CA SER A 565 16.53 11.71 -17.83
C SER A 565 16.56 12.79 -16.74
N GLN A 566 17.72 13.04 -16.13
CA GLN A 566 17.89 14.09 -15.11
C GLN A 566 17.72 15.50 -15.69
N SER A 567 18.27 15.77 -16.89
CA SER A 567 18.08 17.04 -17.59
C SER A 567 16.61 17.30 -17.90
N ARG A 568 15.86 16.29 -18.38
CA ARG A 568 14.41 16.38 -18.60
C ARG A 568 13.65 16.69 -17.31
N LYS A 569 13.99 16.01 -16.19
CA LYS A 569 13.42 16.32 -14.87
C LYS A 569 13.67 17.78 -14.48
N ARG A 570 14.93 18.25 -14.52
CA ARG A 570 15.29 19.63 -14.19
C ARG A 570 14.55 20.66 -15.05
N SER A 571 14.49 20.47 -16.37
CA SER A 571 13.71 21.37 -17.24
C SER A 571 12.21 21.36 -16.90
N GLY A 572 11.66 20.24 -16.43
CA GLY A 572 10.29 20.15 -15.94
C GLY A 572 10.07 20.98 -14.66
N VAL A 573 11.00 20.87 -13.70
CA VAL A 573 10.99 21.67 -12.46
C VAL A 573 11.12 23.16 -12.76
N GLU A 574 12.08 23.56 -13.60
CA GLU A 574 12.27 24.95 -14.03
C GLU A 574 11.00 25.54 -14.67
N ILE A 575 10.29 24.77 -15.50
CA ILE A 575 9.00 25.19 -16.09
C ILE A 575 7.92 25.36 -14.99
N ILE A 576 7.88 24.50 -13.98
CA ILE A 576 6.94 24.60 -12.86
C ILE A 576 7.26 25.83 -12.01
N GLU A 577 8.53 26.08 -11.66
CA GLU A 577 8.96 27.26 -10.93
C GLU A 577 8.67 28.57 -11.69
N GLN A 578 8.92 28.59 -13.01
CA GLN A 578 8.56 29.73 -13.86
C GLN A 578 7.05 29.98 -13.88
N ARG A 579 6.22 28.92 -13.91
CA ARG A 579 4.76 29.04 -13.81
C ARG A 579 4.33 29.56 -12.43
N LYS A 580 4.96 29.07 -11.35
CA LYS A 580 4.71 29.53 -9.99
C LYS A 580 5.05 31.02 -9.83
N LYS A 581 6.21 31.47 -10.32
CA LYS A 581 6.59 32.89 -10.34
C LYS A 581 5.52 33.73 -11.05
N ARG A 582 5.15 33.36 -12.30
CA ARG A 582 4.08 34.05 -13.04
C ARG A 582 2.74 34.10 -12.31
N LEU A 583 2.34 33.02 -11.62
CA LEU A 583 1.10 32.99 -10.84
C LEU A 583 1.16 33.93 -9.64
N ASN A 584 2.29 33.95 -8.92
CA ASN A 584 2.51 34.88 -7.80
C ASN A 584 2.53 36.33 -8.29
N ASP A 585 3.18 36.62 -9.43
CA ASP A 585 3.21 37.94 -10.05
C ASP A 585 1.81 38.41 -10.51
N THR A 586 0.88 37.47 -10.76
CA THR A 586 -0.50 37.74 -11.21
C THR A 586 -1.49 37.90 -10.05
N GLN A 587 -1.14 37.50 -8.82
CA GLN A 587 -1.98 37.75 -7.64
C GLN A 587 -1.62 39.12 -7.05
N PRO A 588 -2.47 40.16 -7.19
CA PRO A 588 -2.24 41.41 -6.50
C PRO A 588 -2.35 41.18 -4.99
N SER A 589 -1.35 41.66 -4.25
CA SER A 589 -1.36 41.66 -2.78
C SER A 589 -2.66 42.30 -2.27
N SER A 590 -3.51 41.48 -1.67
CA SER A 590 -4.84 41.83 -1.13
C SER A 590 -4.91 41.42 0.33
#